data_AF-A0A8J4F580-F1
#
_entry.id   AF-A0A8J4F580-F1
#
_cell.length_a   1.000
_cell.length_b   1.000
_cell.length_c   1.000
_cell.angle_alpha   90.00
_cell.angle_beta   90.00
_cell.angle_gamma   90.00
#
_symmetry.space_group_name_H-M   'P 1'
#
loop_
_entity.id
_entity.type
_entity.pdbx_description
1 polymer ?
#
loop_
_entity_poly.entity_id
_entity_poly.type
_entity_poly.pdbx_seq_one_letter_code
_entity_poly.pdbx_strand_id
1 'polypeptide(L)'
;MRWNSLLFTAVVLGWFAGSHAESIQFPSDACKVCINAELYPPEIDYRPYRFDEKDCNSFQSSVASLLNNVIDDNGGQHNFGFLPDPSLCEATKVSICDITSSPEDELVLLQGWIIKFAPAFYDAVTGGKMCHPKYENYGLAVTVDSCGDLLAQPPDVANECGLLPPPSINCTCNTTTGISPYIVSSSFREEPSSNSQTALYCFDILVNKDILPSTCSDIDILRKVEFYAEQSLKSFVKSFRLSPNGGSPTTISPSWGPTGSNLLKASLYWTKDQATGASVCVEVKKPMTMLELCGGWKCYVYLFNPDLKCCPLSTSAP
;
A
#
# COMPACT_ATOMS: atom_id res chain seq x y z
N MET A 1 24.43 -43.70 -59.47
CA MET A 1 25.11 -44.65 -58.56
C MET A 1 24.37 -44.60 -57.23
N ARG A 2 23.57 -45.64 -56.93
CA ARG A 2 23.77 -46.57 -55.79
C ARG A 2 23.77 -45.85 -54.44
N TRP A 3 22.60 -45.79 -53.77
CA TRP A 3 22.17 -46.71 -52.70
C TRP A 3 23.07 -46.64 -51.45
N ASN A 4 22.55 -46.07 -50.34
CA ASN A 4 22.17 -46.89 -49.19
C ASN A 4 21.40 -46.08 -48.14
N SER A 5 20.12 -46.43 -48.03
CA SER A 5 19.32 -46.35 -46.82
C SER A 5 19.90 -47.32 -45.78
N LEU A 6 19.87 -46.95 -44.50
CA LEU A 6 19.74 -47.90 -43.41
C LEU A 6 18.85 -47.28 -42.32
N LEU A 7 17.59 -47.72 -42.33
CA LEU A 7 16.72 -47.78 -41.17
C LEU A 7 17.36 -48.72 -40.13
N PHE A 8 17.34 -48.33 -38.86
CA PHE A 8 17.31 -49.28 -37.75
C PHE A 8 16.27 -48.83 -36.72
N THR A 9 15.10 -49.45 -36.87
CA THR A 9 14.20 -50.02 -35.87
C THR A 9 14.34 -49.57 -34.41
N ALA A 10 13.24 -48.99 -33.92
CA ALA A 10 12.95 -48.83 -32.51
C ALA A 10 12.86 -50.20 -31.80
N VAL A 11 13.49 -50.32 -30.63
CA VAL A 11 13.12 -51.29 -29.60
C VAL A 11 12.61 -50.48 -28.41
N VAL A 12 11.29 -50.42 -28.29
CA VAL A 12 10.58 -50.03 -27.08
C VAL A 12 10.48 -51.28 -26.21
N LEU A 13 11.22 -51.34 -25.11
CA LEU A 13 10.91 -52.21 -23.97
C LEU A 13 11.23 -51.44 -22.70
N GLY A 14 10.22 -51.31 -21.86
CA GLY A 14 10.10 -50.25 -20.87
C GLY A 14 10.89 -50.49 -19.59
N TRP A 15 11.14 -49.39 -18.90
CA TRP A 15 11.35 -49.33 -17.46
C TRP A 15 10.51 -48.17 -16.92
N PHE A 16 9.37 -48.50 -16.30
CA PHE A 16 8.72 -47.66 -15.32
C PHE A 16 9.43 -47.93 -13.99
N ALA A 17 10.21 -46.96 -13.48
CA ALA A 17 10.45 -46.75 -12.06
C ALA A 17 11.43 -45.59 -11.88
N GLY A 18 11.09 -44.65 -11.00
CA GLY A 18 12.03 -43.69 -10.45
C GLY A 18 11.89 -42.28 -11.01
N SER A 19 10.82 -41.58 -10.65
CA SER A 19 10.89 -40.14 -10.46
C SER A 19 11.82 -39.86 -9.27
N HIS A 20 13.13 -39.89 -9.51
CA HIS A 20 14.04 -39.16 -8.65
C HIS A 20 13.79 -37.69 -8.94
N ALA A 21 12.97 -37.06 -8.07
CA ALA A 21 13.26 -35.68 -7.75
C ALA A 21 14.71 -35.69 -7.26
N GLU A 22 15.64 -35.25 -8.08
CA GLU A 22 16.96 -34.85 -7.62
C GLU A 22 16.71 -33.79 -6.56
N SER A 23 16.77 -34.20 -5.30
CA SER A 23 16.96 -33.27 -4.20
C SER A 23 18.26 -32.55 -4.50
N ILE A 24 18.19 -31.27 -4.83
CA ILE A 24 19.35 -30.41 -4.94
C ILE A 24 20.05 -30.50 -3.58
N GLN A 25 21.14 -31.26 -3.54
CA GLN A 25 21.88 -31.48 -2.32
C GLN A 25 22.86 -30.32 -2.18
N PHE A 26 22.48 -29.33 -1.37
CA PHE A 26 23.31 -28.17 -1.12
C PHE A 26 24.64 -28.61 -0.48
N PRO A 27 25.78 -27.98 -0.85
CA PRO A 27 27.04 -28.21 -0.16
C PRO A 27 26.88 -27.97 1.36
N SER A 28 27.66 -28.67 2.19
CA SER A 28 27.57 -28.56 3.66
C SER A 28 27.78 -27.15 4.21
N ASP A 29 28.37 -26.27 3.38
CA ASP A 29 28.77 -24.91 3.73
C ASP A 29 27.87 -23.87 3.02
N ALA A 30 26.77 -24.30 2.40
CA ALA A 30 25.82 -23.41 1.74
C ALA A 30 25.00 -22.65 2.78
N CYS A 31 25.07 -21.32 2.73
CA CYS A 31 24.26 -20.43 3.54
C CYS A 31 23.15 -19.79 2.71
N LYS A 32 21.92 -19.87 3.21
CA LYS A 32 20.79 -19.10 2.69
C LYS A 32 20.81 -17.71 3.31
N VAL A 33 20.83 -16.68 2.47
CA VAL A 33 20.68 -15.28 2.87
C VAL A 33 19.36 -14.76 2.31
N CYS A 34 18.49 -14.23 3.16
CA CYS A 34 17.22 -13.65 2.78
C CYS A 34 17.16 -12.18 3.18
N ILE A 35 16.62 -11.36 2.28
CA ILE A 35 16.29 -9.96 2.53
C ILE A 35 14.80 -9.87 2.61
N ASN A 36 14.30 -9.33 3.72
CA ASN A 36 12.88 -9.27 4.00
C ASN A 36 12.44 -7.82 4.09
N ALA A 37 11.32 -7.48 3.46
CA ALA A 37 10.53 -6.33 3.82
C ALA A 37 9.41 -6.78 4.76
N GLU A 38 9.41 -6.27 5.99
CA GLU A 38 8.47 -6.63 7.04
C GLU A 38 7.55 -5.46 7.39
N LEU A 39 6.25 -5.73 7.37
CA LEU A 39 5.20 -4.78 7.70
C LEU A 39 4.70 -5.06 9.12
N TYR A 40 4.88 -4.09 10.00
CA TYR A 40 4.39 -4.13 11.38
C TYR A 40 3.09 -3.34 11.47
N PRO A 41 1.92 -4.01 11.54
CA PRO A 41 0.65 -3.33 11.71
C PRO A 41 0.59 -2.60 13.06
N PRO A 42 -0.16 -1.49 13.16
CA PRO A 42 -0.44 -0.87 14.44
C PRO A 42 -1.25 -1.81 15.33
N GLU A 43 -1.23 -1.58 16.65
CA GLU A 43 -2.04 -2.33 17.63
C GLU A 43 -3.53 -2.36 17.23
N ILE A 44 -4.01 -1.26 16.63
CA ILE A 44 -5.38 -1.13 16.14
C ILE A 44 -5.33 -0.88 14.63
N ASP A 45 -5.54 -1.97 13.89
CA ASP A 45 -5.49 -1.97 12.44
C ASP A 45 -6.86 -1.71 11.81
N TYR A 46 -7.42 -0.52 12.07
CA TYR A 46 -8.76 -0.15 11.59
C TYR A 46 -8.82 0.08 10.07
N ARG A 47 -7.66 0.16 9.39
CA ARG A 47 -7.54 0.30 7.94
C ARG A 47 -6.42 -0.63 7.45
N PRO A 48 -6.69 -1.95 7.35
CA PRO A 48 -5.66 -2.93 7.05
C PRO A 48 -5.04 -2.71 5.68
N TYR A 49 -3.72 -2.59 5.66
CA TYR A 49 -2.88 -2.69 4.48
C TYR A 49 -2.04 -3.96 4.58
N ARG A 50 -1.96 -4.70 3.48
CA ARG A 50 -1.17 -5.92 3.36
C ARG A 50 -0.46 -5.88 2.01
N PHE A 51 0.72 -6.49 1.94
CA PHE A 51 1.40 -6.65 0.66
C PHE A 51 0.56 -7.51 -0.27
N ASP A 52 0.43 -7.04 -1.50
CA ASP A 52 -0.18 -7.81 -2.59
C ASP A 52 0.91 -8.38 -3.51
N GLU A 53 0.47 -9.11 -4.54
CA GLU A 53 1.36 -9.71 -5.54
C GLU A 53 2.20 -8.65 -6.27
N LYS A 54 1.66 -7.46 -6.48
CA LYS A 54 2.36 -6.36 -7.15
C LYS A 54 3.45 -5.80 -6.26
N ASP A 55 3.16 -5.55 -4.99
CA ASP A 55 4.13 -5.12 -3.99
C ASP A 55 5.28 -6.15 -3.90
N CYS A 56 4.94 -7.45 -3.87
CA CYS A 56 5.94 -8.51 -3.82
C CYS A 56 6.86 -8.54 -5.06
N ASN A 57 6.26 -8.59 -6.25
CA ASN A 57 7.02 -8.62 -7.51
C ASN A 57 7.92 -7.40 -7.67
N SER A 58 7.42 -6.23 -7.28
CA SER A 58 8.16 -4.97 -7.37
C SER A 58 9.38 -4.99 -6.44
N PHE A 59 9.21 -5.44 -5.19
CA PHE A 59 10.32 -5.59 -4.25
C PHE A 59 11.35 -6.62 -4.72
N GLN A 60 10.92 -7.86 -4.99
CA GLN A 60 11.82 -8.95 -5.37
C GLN A 60 12.62 -8.61 -6.62
N SER A 61 11.97 -8.07 -7.65
CA SER A 61 12.67 -7.68 -8.89
C SER A 61 13.69 -6.56 -8.67
N SER A 62 13.35 -5.58 -7.82
CA SER A 62 14.24 -4.44 -7.54
C SER A 62 15.45 -4.87 -6.73
N VAL A 63 15.24 -5.69 -5.69
CA VAL A 63 16.33 -6.23 -4.86
C VAL A 63 17.22 -7.15 -5.68
N ALA A 64 16.63 -8.08 -6.45
CA ALA A 64 17.37 -8.99 -7.32
C ALA A 64 18.24 -8.22 -8.30
N SER A 65 17.66 -7.27 -9.04
CA SER A 65 18.41 -6.49 -10.03
C SER A 65 19.54 -5.70 -9.38
N LEU A 66 19.31 -5.07 -8.23
CA LEU A 66 20.31 -4.22 -7.60
C LEU A 66 21.47 -5.05 -7.04
N LEU A 67 21.17 -6.11 -6.29
CA LEU A 67 22.21 -6.88 -5.62
C LEU A 67 22.98 -7.77 -6.57
N ASN A 68 22.32 -8.42 -7.53
CA ASN A 68 23.02 -9.23 -8.52
C ASN A 68 24.03 -8.37 -9.31
N ASN A 69 23.63 -7.18 -9.75
CA ASN A 69 24.53 -6.24 -10.44
C ASN A 69 25.72 -5.83 -9.56
N VAL A 70 25.48 -5.48 -8.28
CA VAL A 70 26.55 -5.02 -7.38
C VAL A 70 27.52 -6.15 -7.05
N ILE A 71 27.02 -7.36 -6.82
CA ILE A 71 27.87 -8.52 -6.56
C ILE A 71 28.71 -8.83 -7.82
N ASP A 72 28.11 -8.84 -9.01
CA ASP A 72 28.80 -9.07 -10.29
C ASP A 72 29.88 -8.00 -10.55
N ASP A 73 29.58 -6.72 -10.35
CA ASP A 73 30.51 -5.60 -10.54
C ASP A 73 31.72 -5.65 -9.58
N ASN A 74 31.57 -6.32 -8.43
CA ASN A 74 32.62 -6.49 -7.44
C ASN A 74 33.27 -7.88 -7.48
N GLY A 75 32.93 -8.71 -8.48
CA GLY A 75 33.52 -10.03 -8.69
C GLY A 75 33.14 -11.07 -7.63
N GLY A 76 32.03 -10.87 -6.91
CA GLY A 76 31.52 -11.87 -5.97
C GLY A 76 30.96 -13.11 -6.66
N GLN A 77 30.83 -14.21 -5.91
CA GLN A 77 30.29 -15.47 -6.42
C GLN A 77 28.99 -15.85 -5.72
N HIS A 78 27.89 -15.86 -6.47
CA HIS A 78 26.61 -16.43 -6.04
C HIS A 78 26.35 -17.75 -6.79
N ASN A 79 25.81 -18.76 -6.10
CA ASN A 79 25.53 -20.05 -6.73
C ASN A 79 24.30 -19.98 -7.64
N PHE A 80 23.30 -19.18 -7.26
CA PHE A 80 22.04 -19.04 -7.97
C PHE A 80 21.63 -17.58 -8.17
N GLY A 81 22.10 -16.66 -7.33
CA GLY A 81 21.75 -15.25 -7.35
C GLY A 81 20.38 -15.01 -6.71
N PHE A 82 20.07 -13.75 -6.42
CA PHE A 82 18.73 -13.39 -5.94
C PHE A 82 17.73 -13.55 -7.08
N LEU A 83 16.75 -14.43 -6.91
CA LEU A 83 15.69 -14.70 -7.89
C LEU A 83 14.30 -14.47 -7.29
N PRO A 84 13.37 -13.82 -8.01
CA PRO A 84 11.98 -13.70 -7.57
C PRO A 84 11.32 -15.05 -7.33
N ASP A 85 10.63 -15.19 -6.20
CA ASP A 85 9.92 -16.39 -5.79
C ASP A 85 8.58 -16.00 -5.14
N PRO A 86 7.45 -16.18 -5.84
CA PRO A 86 6.12 -15.85 -5.31
C PRO A 86 5.75 -16.58 -4.02
N SER A 87 6.39 -17.71 -3.72
CA SER A 87 6.14 -18.46 -2.48
C SER A 87 6.71 -17.79 -1.23
N LEU A 88 7.58 -16.79 -1.40
CA LEU A 88 8.16 -15.96 -0.35
C LEU A 88 7.40 -14.64 -0.13
N CYS A 89 6.20 -14.52 -0.72
CA CYS A 89 5.31 -13.38 -0.54
C CYS A 89 4.22 -13.70 0.47
N GLU A 90 4.22 -13.00 1.60
CA GLU A 90 3.16 -13.03 2.60
C GLU A 90 2.54 -11.65 2.78
N ALA A 91 1.36 -11.61 3.42
CA ALA A 91 0.60 -10.38 3.62
C ALA A 91 1.33 -9.30 4.44
N THR A 92 2.28 -9.71 5.29
CA THR A 92 3.07 -8.82 6.17
C THR A 92 4.57 -8.98 6.00
N LYS A 93 5.03 -9.85 5.11
CA LYS A 93 6.45 -10.12 4.88
C LYS A 93 6.67 -10.47 3.42
N VAL A 94 7.57 -9.77 2.75
CA VAL A 94 8.05 -10.16 1.43
C VAL A 94 9.52 -10.48 1.56
N SER A 95 9.93 -11.65 1.09
CA SER A 95 11.33 -12.08 1.14
C SER A 95 11.89 -12.35 -0.25
N ILE A 96 13.19 -12.15 -0.41
CA ILE A 96 13.97 -12.67 -1.53
C ILE A 96 15.25 -13.27 -0.99
N CYS A 97 15.64 -14.43 -1.50
CA CYS A 97 16.78 -15.16 -0.97
C CYS A 97 17.77 -15.55 -2.06
N ASP A 98 19.02 -15.70 -1.66
CA ASP A 98 20.08 -16.34 -2.43
C ASP A 98 20.76 -17.41 -1.56
N ILE A 99 21.49 -18.31 -2.21
CA ILE A 99 22.30 -19.34 -1.57
C ILE A 99 23.76 -19.06 -1.94
N THR A 100 24.50 -18.54 -0.97
CA THR A 100 25.94 -18.35 -1.08
C THR A 100 26.69 -19.56 -0.52
N SER A 101 27.84 -19.87 -1.11
CA SER A 101 28.76 -20.92 -0.64
C SER A 101 29.99 -20.33 0.06
N SER A 102 29.96 -19.04 0.41
CA SER A 102 31.17 -18.27 0.69
C SER A 102 31.34 -17.84 2.15
N PRO A 103 32.61 -17.59 2.58
CA PRO A 103 33.05 -17.38 3.95
C PRO A 103 32.61 -16.03 4.53
N GLU A 104 32.76 -15.87 5.85
CA GLU A 104 32.34 -14.72 6.66
C GLU A 104 32.59 -13.34 6.01
N ASP A 105 33.67 -13.16 5.24
CA ASP A 105 34.02 -11.90 4.57
C ASP A 105 33.02 -11.45 3.48
N GLU A 106 32.43 -12.38 2.72
CA GLU A 106 31.41 -12.02 1.71
C GLU A 106 30.08 -11.62 2.35
N LEU A 107 29.75 -12.25 3.49
CA LEU A 107 28.57 -11.86 4.27
C LEU A 107 28.73 -10.44 4.82
N VAL A 108 29.92 -10.03 5.25
CA VAL A 108 30.19 -8.66 5.70
C VAL A 108 30.01 -7.65 4.56
N LEU A 109 30.48 -7.96 3.34
CA LEU A 109 30.30 -7.10 2.17
C LEU A 109 28.82 -6.98 1.79
N LEU A 110 28.11 -8.10 1.76
CA LEU A 110 26.68 -8.16 1.47
C LEU A 110 25.87 -7.36 2.50
N GLN A 111 26.19 -7.49 3.78
CA GLN A 111 25.59 -6.67 4.85
C GLN A 111 25.82 -5.18 4.62
N GLY A 112 27.05 -4.78 4.27
CA GLY A 112 27.38 -3.39 3.95
C GLY A 112 26.55 -2.84 2.78
N TRP A 113 26.32 -3.65 1.74
CA TRP A 113 25.48 -3.27 0.62
C TRP A 113 24.01 -3.20 0.98
N ILE A 114 23.50 -4.14 1.77
CA ILE A 114 22.10 -4.10 2.21
C ILE A 114 21.84 -2.85 3.04
N ILE A 115 22.74 -2.50 3.96
CA ILE A 115 22.63 -1.27 4.74
C ILE A 115 22.63 -0.04 3.82
N LYS A 116 23.53 -0.03 2.84
CA LYS A 116 23.64 1.07 1.86
C LYS A 116 22.39 1.22 0.99
N PHE A 117 21.72 0.11 0.65
CA PHE A 117 20.59 0.09 -0.27
C PHE A 117 19.22 -0.03 0.39
N ALA A 118 19.15 -0.11 1.72
CA ALA A 118 17.88 -0.14 2.47
C ALA A 118 16.87 0.95 2.03
N PRO A 119 17.26 2.23 1.76
CA PRO A 119 16.33 3.22 1.22
C PRO A 119 15.69 2.82 -0.11
N ALA A 120 16.48 2.25 -1.04
CA ALA A 120 15.96 1.79 -2.33
C ALA A 120 15.01 0.59 -2.17
N PHE A 121 15.24 -0.25 -1.17
CA PHE A 121 14.36 -1.35 -0.84
C PHE A 121 13.03 -0.86 -0.26
N TYR A 122 13.05 0.14 0.63
CA TYR A 122 11.83 0.81 1.10
C TYR A 122 11.05 1.45 -0.07
N ASP A 123 11.73 2.12 -0.99
CA ASP A 123 11.10 2.68 -2.19
C ASP A 123 10.48 1.60 -3.08
N ALA A 124 11.12 0.43 -3.20
CA ALA A 124 10.60 -0.67 -4.02
C ALA A 124 9.28 -1.25 -3.48
N VAL A 125 9.16 -1.38 -2.15
CA VAL A 125 7.94 -1.88 -1.49
C VAL A 125 6.85 -0.81 -1.45
N THR A 126 7.25 0.47 -1.27
CA THR A 126 6.29 1.57 -1.11
C THR A 126 5.91 2.26 -2.42
N GLY A 127 6.57 1.90 -3.53
CA GLY A 127 6.49 2.62 -4.79
C GLY A 127 7.00 4.06 -4.69
N GLY A 128 8.00 4.31 -3.82
CA GLY A 128 8.53 5.64 -3.51
C GLY A 128 7.56 6.54 -2.74
N LYS A 129 6.52 5.96 -2.13
CA LYS A 129 5.47 6.68 -1.41
C LYS A 129 5.35 6.20 0.04
N MET A 130 6.46 6.14 0.78
CA MET A 130 6.46 5.71 2.19
C MET A 130 5.46 6.50 3.05
N CYS A 131 5.21 7.77 2.69
CA CYS A 131 4.25 8.61 3.39
C CYS A 131 2.80 8.46 2.96
N HIS A 132 2.49 7.60 1.99
CA HIS A 132 1.11 7.40 1.56
C HIS A 132 0.19 7.07 2.75
N PRO A 133 -1.04 7.62 2.83
CA PRO A 133 -2.02 7.33 3.89
C PRO A 133 -2.38 5.85 4.13
N LYS A 134 -1.91 4.94 3.27
CA LYS A 134 -2.11 3.51 3.42
C LYS A 134 -1.09 2.87 4.37
N TYR A 135 0.04 3.56 4.62
CA TYR A 135 1.09 3.17 5.56
C TYR A 135 1.00 3.94 6.89
N GLU A 136 -0.07 4.73 7.10
CA GLU A 136 -0.23 5.54 8.32
C GLU A 136 -0.27 4.63 9.57
N ASN A 137 0.64 4.89 10.52
CA ASN A 137 0.89 4.11 11.73
C ASN A 137 1.45 2.69 11.54
N TYR A 138 1.83 2.32 10.32
CA TYR A 138 2.57 1.08 10.08
C TYR A 138 4.06 1.27 10.34
N GLY A 139 4.70 0.26 10.93
CA GLY A 139 6.14 0.10 10.88
C GLY A 139 6.54 -0.64 9.61
N LEU A 140 7.64 -0.24 8.98
CA LEU A 140 8.25 -0.97 7.88
C LEU A 140 9.71 -1.24 8.25
N ALA A 141 10.19 -2.47 8.12
CA ALA A 141 11.61 -2.77 8.25
C ALA A 141 12.11 -3.52 7.03
N VAL A 142 13.37 -3.29 6.69
CA VAL A 142 14.12 -4.22 5.87
C VAL A 142 15.09 -4.98 6.78
N THR A 143 14.92 -6.30 6.86
CA THR A 143 15.75 -7.19 7.69
C THR A 143 16.53 -8.16 6.81
N VAL A 144 17.65 -8.66 7.35
CA VAL A 144 18.47 -9.67 6.69
C VAL A 144 18.55 -10.88 7.59
N ASP A 145 18.09 -12.01 7.07
CA ASP A 145 18.28 -13.32 7.69
C ASP A 145 19.47 -13.99 7.00
N SER A 146 20.62 -14.07 7.67
CA SER A 146 21.82 -14.71 7.13
C SER A 146 22.27 -15.86 8.02
N CYS A 147 22.25 -17.09 7.50
CA CYS A 147 22.84 -18.26 8.15
C CYS A 147 22.35 -18.53 9.60
N GLY A 148 21.15 -18.07 9.97
CA GLY A 148 20.61 -18.20 11.33
C GLY A 148 20.85 -16.99 12.24
N ASP A 149 21.65 -16.01 11.81
CA ASP A 149 21.79 -14.71 12.47
C ASP A 149 20.88 -13.67 11.81
N LEU A 150 20.13 -12.97 12.66
CA LEU A 150 19.22 -11.88 12.29
C LEU A 150 19.98 -10.55 12.40
N LEU A 151 20.25 -9.93 11.26
CA LEU A 151 20.66 -8.53 11.21
C LEU A 151 19.44 -7.69 10.89
N ALA A 152 18.77 -7.27 11.95
CA ALA A 152 17.68 -6.32 11.84
C ALA A 152 18.24 -4.90 11.76
N GLN A 153 17.95 -4.18 10.68
CA GLN A 153 17.84 -2.73 10.85
C GLN A 153 16.61 -2.48 11.74
N PRO A 154 16.68 -1.51 12.68
CA PRO A 154 15.50 -1.12 13.41
C PRO A 154 14.41 -0.73 12.39
N PRO A 155 13.13 -1.05 12.65
CA PRO A 155 12.06 -0.64 11.76
C PRO A 155 12.15 0.87 11.57
N ASP A 156 12.33 1.28 10.31
CA ASP A 156 12.14 2.66 9.94
C ASP A 156 10.63 2.84 9.93
N VAL A 157 10.10 3.15 11.11
CA VAL A 157 8.67 3.39 11.24
C VAL A 157 8.35 4.47 10.23
N ALA A 158 7.21 4.37 9.53
CA ALA A 158 6.71 5.49 8.72
C ALA A 158 6.44 6.77 9.57
N ASN A 159 6.91 6.82 10.82
CA ASN A 159 6.92 7.92 11.78
C ASN A 159 7.43 9.24 11.21
N GLU A 160 8.27 9.25 10.18
CA GLU A 160 8.71 10.53 9.58
C GLU A 160 7.64 11.17 8.67
N CYS A 161 6.56 10.45 8.35
CA CYS A 161 5.54 10.90 7.42
C CYS A 161 4.49 11.86 8.01
N GLY A 162 4.78 12.48 9.15
CA GLY A 162 3.94 13.51 9.74
C GLY A 162 4.67 14.47 10.69
N LEU A 163 4.80 15.73 10.28
CA LEU A 163 4.94 16.84 11.23
C LEU A 163 3.85 17.92 11.08
N LEU A 164 2.96 17.84 10.09
CA LEU A 164 1.84 18.77 10.03
C LEU A 164 0.70 18.23 10.90
N PRO A 165 0.34 18.92 12.00
CA PRO A 165 -0.81 18.53 12.79
C PRO A 165 -2.05 18.55 11.90
N PRO A 166 -3.03 17.67 12.19
CA PRO A 166 -4.29 17.71 11.47
C PRO A 166 -4.90 19.11 11.58
N PRO A 167 -5.53 19.62 10.51
CA PRO A 167 -6.12 20.94 10.54
C PRO A 167 -7.16 21.04 11.65
N SER A 168 -7.17 22.16 12.35
CA SER A 168 -8.18 22.40 13.39
C SER A 168 -9.54 22.58 12.73
N ILE A 169 -10.54 21.88 13.25
CA ILE A 169 -11.94 22.06 12.89
C ILE A 169 -12.65 22.79 14.04
N ASN A 170 -13.52 23.75 13.70
CA ASN A 170 -14.23 24.60 14.67
C ASN A 170 -15.37 23.86 15.43
N CYS A 171 -15.16 22.59 15.80
CA CYS A 171 -16.15 21.79 16.50
C CYS A 171 -15.57 20.97 17.64
N THR A 172 -16.31 20.95 18.75
CA THR A 172 -16.08 20.06 19.90
C THR A 172 -16.59 18.66 19.56
N CYS A 173 -15.84 17.92 18.76
CA CYS A 173 -16.18 16.56 18.38
C CYS A 173 -14.94 15.66 18.52
N ASN A 174 -15.17 14.37 18.73
CA ASN A 174 -14.12 13.39 18.88
C ASN A 174 -13.53 13.03 17.51
N THR A 175 -12.30 13.48 17.26
CA THR A 175 -11.55 13.26 16.01
C THR A 175 -10.68 12.01 16.02
N THR A 176 -10.65 11.25 17.14
CA THR A 176 -9.80 10.06 17.25
C THR A 176 -10.09 9.09 16.10
N THR A 177 -9.02 8.60 15.49
CA THR A 177 -9.08 7.62 14.39
C THR A 177 -9.57 6.26 14.91
N GLY A 178 -10.25 5.50 14.05
CA GLY A 178 -10.66 4.13 14.39
C GLY A 178 -11.73 3.98 15.48
N ILE A 179 -12.38 5.06 15.92
CA ILE A 179 -13.45 5.01 16.95
C ILE A 179 -14.86 4.86 16.37
N SER A 180 -15.00 5.01 15.06
CA SER A 180 -16.27 5.07 14.33
C SER A 180 -16.27 3.99 13.25
N PRO A 181 -17.43 3.37 12.95
CA PRO A 181 -17.51 2.35 11.93
C PRO A 181 -17.24 2.90 10.53
N TYR A 182 -17.51 4.18 10.28
CA TYR A 182 -17.27 4.81 8.99
C TYR A 182 -15.83 5.31 8.87
N ILE A 183 -15.17 4.93 7.77
CA ILE A 183 -13.79 5.28 7.45
C ILE A 183 -13.74 5.68 5.98
N VAL A 184 -12.90 6.66 5.63
CA VAL A 184 -12.60 6.95 4.22
C VAL A 184 -11.44 6.07 3.77
N SER A 185 -11.43 5.58 2.53
CA SER A 185 -10.27 4.87 1.98
C SER A 185 -8.97 5.68 2.10
N SER A 186 -7.82 5.01 2.23
CA SER A 186 -6.50 5.66 2.20
C SER A 186 -6.12 6.17 0.81
N SER A 187 -6.84 5.71 -0.21
CA SER A 187 -6.60 6.06 -1.60
C SER A 187 -7.87 6.64 -2.23
N PHE A 188 -7.75 7.71 -3.00
CA PHE A 188 -8.83 8.21 -3.84
C PHE A 188 -8.50 7.95 -5.31
N ARG A 189 -9.52 7.71 -6.12
CA ARG A 189 -9.35 7.46 -7.56
C ARG A 189 -9.70 8.71 -8.36
N GLU A 190 -8.93 8.98 -9.41
CA GLU A 190 -9.36 9.90 -10.46
C GLU A 190 -10.21 9.14 -11.49
N GLU A 191 -11.40 9.65 -11.76
CA GLU A 191 -12.31 9.12 -12.76
C GLU A 191 -12.63 10.19 -13.83
N PRO A 192 -12.87 9.77 -15.08
CA PRO A 192 -13.36 10.67 -16.11
C PRO A 192 -14.70 11.30 -15.71
N SER A 193 -14.80 12.63 -15.81
CA SER A 193 -16.08 13.32 -15.75
C SER A 193 -16.76 13.28 -17.12
N SER A 194 -18.10 13.42 -17.13
CA SER A 194 -18.86 13.65 -18.37
C SER A 194 -18.46 14.95 -19.08
N ASN A 195 -17.84 15.89 -18.36
CA ASN A 195 -17.23 17.09 -18.91
C ASN A 195 -15.71 16.93 -18.98
N SER A 196 -15.14 17.05 -20.18
CA SER A 196 -13.69 16.89 -20.42
C SER A 196 -12.82 17.95 -19.71
N GLN A 197 -13.40 19.08 -19.32
CA GLN A 197 -12.74 20.16 -18.58
C GLN A 197 -12.70 19.90 -17.07
N THR A 198 -13.27 18.79 -16.60
CA THR A 198 -13.27 18.42 -15.18
C THR A 198 -12.78 16.99 -14.98
N ALA A 199 -12.42 16.68 -13.74
CA ALA A 199 -12.09 15.34 -13.26
C ALA A 199 -12.90 15.05 -11.99
N LEU A 200 -13.24 13.79 -11.77
CA LEU A 200 -13.89 13.33 -10.54
C LEU A 200 -12.87 12.64 -9.66
N TYR A 201 -12.73 13.09 -8.42
CA TYR A 201 -11.86 12.47 -7.43
C TYR A 201 -12.70 11.75 -6.40
N CYS A 202 -12.75 10.43 -6.47
CA CYS A 202 -13.65 9.57 -5.72
C CYS A 202 -12.98 8.94 -4.50
N PHE A 203 -13.56 9.20 -3.35
CA PHE A 203 -13.18 8.66 -2.05
C PHE A 203 -14.19 7.59 -1.67
N ASP A 204 -13.74 6.37 -1.39
CA ASP A 204 -14.64 5.31 -0.96
C ASP A 204 -14.90 5.41 0.54
N ILE A 205 -16.13 5.11 0.93
CA ILE A 205 -16.51 4.95 2.33
C ILE A 205 -16.48 3.44 2.65
N LEU A 206 -15.70 3.11 3.66
CA LEU A 206 -15.57 1.78 4.23
C LEU A 206 -16.34 1.72 5.54
N VAL A 207 -16.93 0.57 5.82
CA VAL A 207 -17.57 0.29 7.11
C VAL A 207 -16.77 -0.82 7.79
N ASN A 208 -16.04 -0.46 8.85
CA ASN A 208 -15.27 -1.41 9.64
C ASN A 208 -16.01 -1.76 10.93
N LYS A 209 -15.91 -3.03 11.33
CA LYS A 209 -16.46 -3.57 12.57
C LYS A 209 -15.41 -3.67 13.67
N ASP A 210 -14.14 -3.78 13.30
CA ASP A 210 -13.01 -3.88 14.22
C ASP A 210 -12.52 -2.46 14.56
N ILE A 211 -13.29 -1.79 15.43
CA ILE A 211 -13.06 -0.41 15.85
C ILE A 211 -12.85 -0.34 17.37
N LEU A 212 -12.20 0.74 17.80
CA LEU A 212 -12.03 1.05 19.21
C LEU A 212 -13.38 1.23 19.91
N PRO A 213 -13.60 0.58 21.07
CA PRO A 213 -14.76 0.86 21.91
C PRO A 213 -14.81 2.33 22.35
N SER A 214 -15.90 3.01 22.04
CA SER A 214 -16.12 4.42 22.39
C SER A 214 -17.61 4.79 22.27
N THR A 215 -17.95 6.04 22.63
CA THR A 215 -19.29 6.59 22.35
C THR A 215 -19.59 6.76 20.85
N CYS A 216 -18.57 6.57 19.99
CA CYS A 216 -18.67 6.69 18.55
C CYS A 216 -18.74 5.32 17.84
N SER A 217 -18.71 4.21 18.56
CA SER A 217 -18.69 2.87 17.96
C SER A 217 -20.06 2.46 17.38
N ASP A 218 -21.15 2.91 18.02
CA ASP A 218 -22.52 2.51 17.69
C ASP A 218 -23.24 3.51 16.78
N ILE A 219 -22.52 4.17 15.88
CA ILE A 219 -23.12 5.16 14.98
C ILE A 219 -23.76 4.47 13.77
N ASP A 220 -25.08 4.61 13.62
CA ASP A 220 -25.83 3.97 12.53
C ASP A 220 -26.01 4.82 11.28
N ILE A 221 -25.79 6.13 11.37
CA ILE A 221 -25.97 7.07 10.26
C ILE A 221 -24.71 7.89 10.05
N LEU A 222 -24.19 7.90 8.83
CA LEU A 222 -23.22 8.87 8.35
C LEU A 222 -23.96 10.10 7.83
N ARG A 223 -23.89 11.21 8.56
CA ARG A 223 -24.63 12.43 8.27
C ARG A 223 -24.00 13.23 7.15
N LYS A 224 -22.70 13.50 7.23
CA LYS A 224 -21.97 14.34 6.29
C LYS A 224 -20.49 13.98 6.25
N VAL A 225 -19.84 14.45 5.21
CA VAL A 225 -18.38 14.42 5.04
C VAL A 225 -17.87 15.84 4.86
N GLU A 226 -16.72 16.15 5.43
CA GLU A 226 -16.01 17.41 5.25
C GLU A 226 -14.55 17.15 4.88
N PHE A 227 -14.11 17.77 3.78
CA PHE A 227 -12.73 17.77 3.33
C PHE A 227 -12.07 19.07 3.80
N TYR A 228 -10.86 18.96 4.33
CA TYR A 228 -10.01 20.14 4.44
C TYR A 228 -9.52 20.51 3.04
N ALA A 229 -9.94 21.68 2.57
CA ALA A 229 -9.70 22.17 1.22
C ALA A 229 -9.54 23.68 1.22
N GLU A 230 -8.63 24.19 0.39
CA GLU A 230 -8.34 25.61 0.27
C GLU A 230 -9.53 26.38 -0.27
N GLN A 231 -10.18 27.16 0.59
CA GLN A 231 -11.40 27.88 0.25
C GLN A 231 -11.17 28.97 -0.80
N SER A 232 -9.92 29.45 -0.94
CA SER A 232 -9.51 30.35 -2.02
C SER A 232 -9.69 29.72 -3.41
N LEU A 233 -9.63 28.38 -3.50
CA LEU A 233 -9.78 27.60 -4.73
C LEU A 233 -11.22 27.13 -4.98
N LYS A 234 -12.21 27.63 -4.22
CA LYS A 234 -13.61 27.20 -4.32
C LYS A 234 -14.22 27.27 -5.71
N SER A 235 -13.75 28.16 -6.57
CA SER A 235 -14.22 28.33 -7.95
C SER A 235 -13.85 27.15 -8.87
N PHE A 236 -12.87 26.33 -8.47
CA PHE A 236 -12.45 25.12 -9.16
C PHE A 236 -13.32 23.91 -8.79
N VAL A 237 -14.01 23.93 -7.65
CA VAL A 237 -14.93 22.86 -7.27
C VAL A 237 -16.28 23.10 -7.95
N LYS A 238 -16.69 22.14 -8.78
CA LYS A 238 -17.92 22.24 -9.56
C LYS A 238 -19.10 21.58 -8.88
N SER A 239 -18.92 20.37 -8.37
CA SER A 239 -19.99 19.57 -7.78
C SER A 239 -19.45 18.45 -6.89
N PHE A 240 -20.34 17.82 -6.15
CA PHE A 240 -20.12 16.46 -5.64
C PHE A 240 -20.98 15.49 -6.41
N ARG A 241 -20.46 14.28 -6.66
CA ARG A 241 -21.24 13.10 -7.04
C ARG A 241 -21.21 12.11 -5.88
N LEU A 242 -22.38 11.82 -5.34
CA LEU A 242 -22.59 10.97 -4.18
C LEU A 242 -23.22 9.65 -4.63
N SER A 243 -22.54 8.53 -4.40
CA SER A 243 -22.98 7.21 -4.88
C SER A 243 -23.12 6.25 -3.69
N PRO A 244 -24.29 6.21 -3.02
CA PRO A 244 -24.53 5.22 -1.97
C PRO A 244 -24.63 3.82 -2.58
N ASN A 245 -24.28 2.82 -1.79
CA ASN A 245 -24.51 1.42 -2.14
C ASN A 245 -26.02 1.13 -2.23
N GLY A 246 -26.41 0.36 -3.25
CA GLY A 246 -27.81 0.03 -3.53
C GLY A 246 -28.70 1.20 -3.97
N GLY A 247 -28.15 2.40 -4.18
CA GLY A 247 -28.88 3.59 -4.61
C GLY A 247 -28.35 4.21 -5.91
N SER A 248 -29.11 5.14 -6.47
CA SER A 248 -28.68 5.90 -7.65
C SER A 248 -27.70 7.02 -7.27
N PRO A 249 -26.62 7.25 -8.04
CA PRO A 249 -25.75 8.39 -7.84
C PRO A 249 -26.51 9.71 -7.94
N THR A 250 -26.16 10.67 -7.10
CA THR A 250 -26.75 12.02 -7.09
C THR A 250 -25.66 13.07 -7.20
N THR A 251 -25.92 14.11 -7.97
CA THR A 251 -25.01 15.26 -8.08
C THR A 251 -25.57 16.43 -7.29
N ILE A 252 -24.76 16.98 -6.39
CA ILE A 252 -25.13 18.14 -5.58
C ILE A 252 -24.13 19.27 -5.74
N SER A 253 -24.59 20.50 -5.51
CA SER A 253 -23.72 21.67 -5.49
C SER A 253 -22.72 21.59 -4.34
N PRO A 254 -21.49 22.10 -4.52
CA PRO A 254 -20.50 22.12 -3.46
C PRO A 254 -20.94 23.10 -2.37
N SER A 255 -20.80 22.68 -1.11
CA SER A 255 -21.06 23.52 0.04
C SER A 255 -19.75 23.77 0.78
N TRP A 256 -19.57 24.99 1.30
CA TRP A 256 -18.38 25.37 2.05
C TRP A 256 -18.74 25.72 3.49
N GLY A 257 -17.80 25.54 4.41
CA GLY A 257 -17.87 26.08 5.76
C GLY A 257 -17.82 27.61 5.77
N PRO A 258 -17.88 28.23 6.96
CA PRO A 258 -17.69 29.67 7.13
C PRO A 258 -16.39 30.16 6.47
N THR A 259 -16.34 31.43 6.08
CA THR A 259 -15.12 32.03 5.52
C THR A 259 -13.93 31.81 6.46
N GLY A 260 -12.83 31.30 5.93
CA GLY A 260 -11.60 30.99 6.67
C GLY A 260 -11.57 29.60 7.32
N SER A 261 -12.62 28.79 7.19
CA SER A 261 -12.62 27.43 7.76
C SER A 261 -11.88 26.40 6.91
N ASN A 262 -11.70 26.64 5.59
CA ASN A 262 -11.13 25.67 4.65
C ASN A 262 -11.84 24.30 4.68
N LEU A 263 -13.17 24.31 4.83
CA LEU A 263 -13.99 23.08 4.84
C LEU A 263 -14.91 23.02 3.63
N LEU A 264 -14.73 21.99 2.81
CA LEU A 264 -15.61 21.62 1.70
C LEU A 264 -16.49 20.45 2.15
N LYS A 265 -17.82 20.58 2.08
CA LYS A 265 -18.75 19.64 2.74
C LYS A 265 -19.85 19.12 1.82
N ALA A 266 -20.26 17.87 2.07
CA ALA A 266 -21.40 17.22 1.44
C ALA A 266 -22.28 16.52 2.50
N SER A 267 -23.60 16.70 2.39
CA SER A 267 -24.58 16.00 3.22
C SER A 267 -24.91 14.64 2.59
N LEU A 268 -24.93 13.58 3.40
CA LEU A 268 -25.07 12.20 2.95
C LEU A 268 -26.34 11.55 3.51
N TYR A 269 -26.45 11.46 4.85
CA TYR A 269 -27.50 10.71 5.56
C TYR A 269 -27.58 9.23 5.15
N TRP A 270 -26.43 8.55 5.12
CA TRP A 270 -26.33 7.14 4.75
C TRP A 270 -26.37 6.23 5.97
N THR A 271 -27.11 5.12 5.87
CA THR A 271 -26.97 4.00 6.81
C THR A 271 -25.64 3.26 6.61
N LYS A 272 -25.29 2.36 7.52
CA LYS A 272 -24.13 1.44 7.35
C LYS A 272 -24.18 0.69 6.02
N ASP A 273 -25.34 0.14 5.66
CA ASP A 273 -25.51 -0.60 4.40
C ASP A 273 -25.31 0.29 3.17
N GLN A 274 -25.85 1.50 3.21
CA GLN A 274 -25.69 2.48 2.14
C GLN A 274 -24.26 3.00 2.04
N ALA A 275 -23.54 3.10 3.15
CA ALA A 275 -22.16 3.58 3.19
C ALA A 275 -21.15 2.52 2.76
N THR A 276 -21.48 1.23 2.91
CA THR A 276 -20.56 0.13 2.60
C THR A 276 -20.24 0.10 1.11
N GLY A 277 -19.02 0.50 0.73
CA GLY A 277 -18.61 0.59 -0.68
C GLY A 277 -19.21 1.77 -1.43
N ALA A 278 -19.78 2.74 -0.71
CA ALA A 278 -20.23 4.00 -1.29
C ALA A 278 -19.04 4.87 -1.71
N SER A 279 -19.27 5.83 -2.60
CA SER A 279 -18.25 6.81 -2.96
C SER A 279 -18.75 8.24 -2.89
N VAL A 280 -17.87 9.13 -2.42
CA VAL A 280 -18.01 10.57 -2.47
C VAL A 280 -17.00 11.10 -3.46
N CYS A 281 -17.45 11.59 -4.61
CA CYS A 281 -16.57 12.16 -5.62
C CYS A 281 -16.66 13.68 -5.64
N VAL A 282 -15.51 14.35 -5.66
CA VAL A 282 -15.40 15.80 -5.85
C VAL A 282 -15.10 16.08 -7.32
N GLU A 283 -15.96 16.85 -7.98
CA GLU A 283 -15.72 17.28 -9.35
C GLU A 283 -14.90 18.57 -9.37
N VAL A 284 -13.68 18.51 -9.89
CA VAL A 284 -12.72 19.62 -9.92
C VAL A 284 -12.42 20.02 -11.36
N LYS A 285 -12.36 21.33 -11.62
CA LYS A 285 -12.00 21.90 -12.92
C LYS A 285 -10.51 21.77 -13.17
N LYS A 286 -10.14 21.23 -14.33
CA LYS A 286 -8.75 21.19 -14.80
C LYS A 286 -8.22 22.61 -15.05
N PRO A 287 -6.90 22.86 -14.87
CA PRO A 287 -5.85 21.90 -14.54
C PRO A 287 -5.73 21.57 -13.04
N MET A 288 -6.59 22.15 -12.17
CA MET A 288 -6.54 21.91 -10.73
C MET A 288 -6.82 20.43 -10.40
N THR A 289 -6.05 19.90 -9.45
CA THR A 289 -6.17 18.55 -8.92
C THR A 289 -6.73 18.56 -7.49
N MET A 290 -7.15 17.39 -7.01
CA MET A 290 -7.63 17.25 -5.63
C MET A 290 -6.52 17.51 -4.59
N LEU A 291 -5.27 17.13 -4.87
CA LEU A 291 -4.15 17.38 -3.97
C LEU A 291 -3.85 18.87 -3.81
N GLU A 292 -3.86 19.62 -4.93
CA GLU A 292 -3.72 21.08 -4.89
C GLU A 292 -4.89 21.73 -4.15
N LEU A 293 -6.11 21.22 -4.32
CA LEU A 293 -7.28 21.67 -3.56
C LEU A 293 -7.13 21.40 -2.06
N CYS A 294 -6.53 20.27 -1.67
CA CYS A 294 -6.25 19.92 -0.27
C CYS A 294 -5.02 20.64 0.33
N GLY A 295 -4.24 21.35 -0.49
CA GLY A 295 -3.06 22.10 -0.05
C GLY A 295 -1.85 21.24 0.31
N GLY A 296 -1.74 20.01 -0.20
CA GLY A 296 -0.64 19.11 0.16
C GLY A 296 -0.60 17.79 -0.62
N TRP A 297 0.18 16.84 -0.13
CA TRP A 297 0.34 15.51 -0.74
C TRP A 297 -0.73 14.49 -0.29
N LYS A 298 -1.60 14.89 0.64
CA LYS A 298 -2.77 14.12 1.12
C LYS A 298 -3.95 15.04 1.40
N CYS A 299 -5.14 14.48 1.43
CA CYS A 299 -6.37 15.13 1.85
C CYS A 299 -6.79 14.67 3.24
N TYR A 300 -7.18 15.62 4.09
CA TYR A 300 -7.82 15.34 5.38
C TYR A 300 -9.33 15.31 5.19
N VAL A 301 -9.97 14.27 5.70
CA VAL A 301 -11.41 14.04 5.54
C VAL A 301 -12.02 13.68 6.88
N TYR A 302 -13.06 14.40 7.27
CA TYR A 302 -13.81 14.21 8.51
C TYR A 302 -15.19 13.64 8.18
N LEU A 303 -15.58 12.58 8.89
CA LEU A 303 -16.91 11.97 8.75
C LEU A 303 -17.73 12.28 9.98
N PHE A 304 -18.96 12.75 9.82
CA PHE A 304 -19.78 13.17 10.96
C PHE A 304 -21.04 12.34 11.10
N ASN A 305 -21.39 12.08 12.35
CA ASN A 305 -22.67 11.49 12.74
C ASN A 305 -23.77 12.57 12.92
N PRO A 306 -25.04 12.17 13.16
CA PRO A 306 -26.15 13.11 13.25
C PRO A 306 -25.99 14.18 14.34
N ASP A 307 -25.52 13.79 15.52
CA ASP A 307 -25.35 14.69 16.67
C ASP A 307 -24.05 15.53 16.63
N LEU A 308 -23.21 15.31 15.60
CA LEU A 308 -21.94 15.99 15.36
C LEU A 308 -20.89 15.79 16.45
N LYS A 309 -21.07 14.83 17.37
CA LYS A 309 -20.09 14.56 18.44
C LYS A 309 -18.94 13.66 17.99
N CYS A 310 -19.12 12.90 16.92
CA CYS A 310 -18.12 12.00 16.37
C CYS A 310 -17.70 12.51 15.00
N CYS A 311 -16.41 12.77 14.84
CA CYS A 311 -15.82 13.34 13.64
C CYS A 311 -14.45 12.71 13.34
N PRO A 312 -14.34 11.37 13.30
CA PRO A 312 -13.08 10.69 13.03
C PRO A 312 -12.40 11.30 11.80
N LEU A 313 -11.11 11.56 11.96
CA LEU A 313 -10.28 12.00 10.86
C LEU A 313 -9.84 10.80 10.03
N SER A 314 -9.79 10.97 8.73
CA SER A 314 -9.16 10.05 7.78
C SER A 314 -8.24 10.84 6.86
N THR A 315 -7.15 10.21 6.43
CA THR A 315 -6.29 10.76 5.37
C THR A 315 -6.40 9.92 4.10
N SER A 316 -6.26 10.56 2.93
CA SER A 316 -6.30 9.89 1.62
C SER A 316 -5.41 10.59 0.59
N ALA A 317 -4.77 9.83 -0.30
CA ALA A 317 -3.96 10.32 -1.42
C ALA A 317 -4.23 9.50 -2.70
N PRO A 318 -3.67 9.83 -3.88
CA PRO A 318 -3.82 9.04 -5.11
C PRO A 318 -3.04 7.73 -5.12
#